data_AF-A0A914APL0-F1
#
_entry.id   AF-A0A914APL0-F1
#
_cell.length_a   1.000
_cell.length_b   1.000
_cell.length_c   1.000
_cell.angle_alpha   90.00
_cell.angle_beta   90.00
_cell.angle_gamma   90.00
#
_symmetry.space_group_name_H-M   'P 1'
#
loop_
_entity.id
_entity.type
_entity.pdbx_description
1 polymer ?
#
loop_
_entity_poly.entity_id
_entity_poly.type
_entity_poly.pdbx_seq_one_letter_code
_entity_poly.pdbx_strand_id
1 'polypeptide(L)'
;MAQHTENICTAVSSSYSVVVLACRGMHCDRGVDLGKADQARENAEIVQSTASTSLVIPVEADFFVAYSTPPEYVSWLNPTLGSWFIQALVKVLNEKGTSLEINQLLTRVNHIVAYQGEAKKQMPYYTSTLTKDLYFHE
;
A
#
# COMPACT_ATOMS: atom_id res chain seq x y z
N MET A 1 5.67 20.77 -18.11
CA MET A 1 4.79 20.98 -19.28
C MET A 1 4.87 19.76 -20.18
N ALA A 2 3.75 19.41 -20.81
CA ALA A 2 3.42 18.18 -21.57
C ALA A 2 3.22 16.95 -20.66
N GLN A 3 2.00 16.58 -20.21
CA GLN A 3 0.80 16.15 -20.95
C GLN A 3 1.08 15.08 -22.02
N HIS A 4 0.80 13.82 -21.69
CA HIS A 4 0.00 12.91 -22.52
C HIS A 4 -0.20 11.57 -21.80
N THR A 5 -1.41 11.34 -21.30
CA THR A 5 -2.12 10.07 -21.50
C THR A 5 -3.58 10.45 -21.62
N GLU A 6 -4.03 10.45 -22.87
CA GLU A 6 -5.41 10.66 -23.29
C GLU A 6 -6.29 9.49 -22.82
N ASN A 7 -7.52 9.84 -22.42
CA ASN A 7 -8.75 9.05 -22.54
C ASN A 7 -8.65 7.53 -22.39
N ILE A 8 -8.91 7.04 -21.17
CA ILE A 8 -9.57 5.74 -20.96
C ILE A 8 -10.86 6.01 -20.21
N CYS A 9 -11.86 6.51 -20.93
CA CYS A 9 -13.25 6.36 -20.53
C CYS A 9 -13.66 4.95 -20.97
N THR A 10 -13.40 3.96 -20.13
CA THR A 10 -14.06 2.66 -20.21
C THR A 10 -14.34 2.23 -18.79
N ALA A 11 -15.61 2.06 -18.47
CA ALA A 11 -16.11 1.80 -17.13
C ALA A 11 -15.37 0.63 -16.45
N VAL A 12 -14.52 0.92 -15.48
CA VAL A 12 -13.97 -0.08 -14.55
C VAL A 12 -14.82 -0.07 -13.28
N SER A 13 -16.12 -0.33 -13.43
CA SER A 13 -17.09 -0.26 -12.33
C SER A 13 -17.08 -1.49 -11.41
N SER A 14 -16.14 -2.43 -11.57
CA SER A 14 -16.13 -3.68 -10.80
C SER A 14 -14.76 -4.34 -10.63
N SER A 15 -13.66 -3.64 -10.92
CA SER A 15 -12.32 -4.25 -10.86
C SER A 15 -11.34 -3.34 -10.13
N TYR A 16 -10.75 -3.84 -9.05
CA TYR A 16 -9.70 -3.14 -8.32
C TYR A 16 -8.41 -3.11 -9.14
N SER A 17 -7.73 -1.97 -9.14
CA SER A 17 -6.42 -1.84 -9.77
C SER A 17 -5.32 -1.83 -8.71
N VAL A 18 -4.50 -2.89 -8.69
CA VAL A 18 -3.34 -3.02 -7.79
C VAL A 18 -2.05 -2.79 -8.59
N VAL A 19 -1.29 -1.76 -8.24
CA VAL A 19 -0.01 -1.45 -8.88
C VAL A 19 1.11 -1.54 -7.86
N VAL A 20 2.10 -2.39 -8.13
CA VAL A 20 3.28 -2.56 -7.27
C VAL A 20 4.49 -1.96 -7.98
N LEU A 21 5.02 -0.87 -7.42
CA LEU A 21 6.19 -0.18 -7.94
C LEU A 21 7.40 -0.47 -7.05
N ALA A 22 8.38 -1.17 -7.62
CA ALA A 22 9.70 -1.31 -7.06
C ALA A 22 10.64 -0.29 -7.72
N CYS A 23 11.48 0.36 -6.93
CA CYS A 23 12.52 1.35 -7.33
C CYS A 23 12.05 2.82 -7.39
N ARG A 24 12.35 3.58 -6.34
CA ARG A 24 12.49 5.04 -6.34
C ARG A 24 13.64 5.43 -5.41
N GLY A 25 14.25 6.61 -5.61
CA GLY A 25 15.11 7.30 -4.63
C GLY A 25 16.64 7.08 -4.73
N MET A 26 17.40 8.03 -4.18
CA MET A 26 18.88 8.01 -4.05
C MET A 26 19.37 8.19 -2.60
N HIS A 27 18.49 8.51 -1.65
CA HIS A 27 18.85 8.80 -0.26
C HIS A 27 18.61 7.60 0.66
N CYS A 28 19.50 7.37 1.62
CA CYS A 28 19.31 6.32 2.64
C CYS A 28 18.38 6.79 3.75
N ASP A 29 17.43 5.95 4.17
CA ASP A 29 16.60 6.19 5.36
C ASP A 29 17.47 6.08 6.63
N ARG A 30 17.45 7.12 7.47
CA ARG A 30 18.24 7.18 8.72
C ARG A 30 17.55 6.51 9.91
N GLY A 31 16.26 6.17 9.77
CA GLY A 31 15.43 5.70 10.87
C GLY A 31 15.09 6.79 11.88
N VAL A 32 14.08 6.54 12.71
CA VAL A 32 13.67 7.43 13.81
C VAL A 32 13.67 6.66 15.13
N ASP A 33 14.03 7.35 16.22
CA ASP A 33 14.01 6.78 17.57
C ASP A 33 12.58 6.84 18.14
N LEU A 34 12.02 5.68 18.49
CA LEU A 34 10.63 5.56 18.93
C LEU A 34 10.56 5.72 20.46
N GLY A 35 10.43 6.97 20.91
CA GLY A 35 9.95 7.28 22.25
C GLY A 35 8.51 6.80 22.46
N LYS A 36 8.16 6.40 23.69
CA LYS A 36 6.85 5.82 24.05
C LYS A 36 5.70 6.78 23.69
N ALA A 37 4.71 6.29 22.93
CA ALA A 37 3.51 7.04 22.56
C ALA A 37 2.32 6.69 23.47
N ASP A 38 1.68 7.72 24.03
CA ASP A 38 0.40 7.61 24.74
C ASP A 38 -0.77 7.61 23.73
N GLN A 39 -1.75 6.73 23.95
CA GLN A 39 -2.92 6.57 23.09
C GLN A 39 -4.07 7.48 23.53
N ALA A 40 -4.62 8.26 22.60
CA ALA A 40 -5.94 8.86 22.73
C ALA A 40 -6.89 8.22 21.70
N ARG A 41 -8.05 7.75 22.19
CA ARG A 41 -9.17 7.24 21.39
C ARG A 41 -10.11 8.38 21.03
N GLU A 42 -10.69 8.33 19.83
CA GLU A 42 -11.90 9.11 19.53
C GLU A 42 -12.89 8.22 18.77
N ASN A 43 -14.15 8.24 19.23
CA ASN A 43 -15.28 7.52 18.64
C ASN A 43 -16.02 8.48 17.70
N ALA A 44 -16.47 7.99 16.54
CA ALA A 44 -17.45 8.70 15.74
C ALA A 44 -18.58 7.75 15.32
N GLU A 45 -19.81 8.16 15.62
CA GLU A 45 -21.08 7.50 15.30
C GLU A 45 -21.59 8.05 13.96
N ILE A 46 -22.17 7.22 13.08
CA ILE A 46 -22.75 7.68 11.80
C ILE A 46 -24.19 7.17 11.66
N VAL A 47 -25.11 8.10 11.44
CA VAL A 47 -26.54 7.89 11.17
C VAL A 47 -26.78 7.70 9.66
N GLN A 48 -27.56 6.69 9.29
CA GLN A 48 -27.94 6.37 7.90
C GLN A 48 -29.21 7.11 7.45
N SER A 49 -29.22 7.61 6.20
CA SER A 49 -30.44 7.99 5.47
C SER A 49 -30.45 7.39 4.07
N THR A 50 -31.53 6.70 3.71
CA THR A 50 -31.73 6.00 2.44
C THR A 50 -32.40 6.91 1.40
N ALA A 51 -31.70 7.21 0.32
CA ALA A 51 -32.30 7.69 -0.92
C ALA A 51 -31.58 7.04 -2.10
N SER A 52 -32.32 6.28 -2.93
CA SER A 52 -31.83 5.65 -4.15
C SER A 52 -31.47 6.72 -5.18
N THR A 53 -30.22 7.16 -5.12
CA THR A 53 -29.57 7.99 -6.11
C THR A 53 -28.61 7.09 -6.91
N SER A 54 -28.57 7.27 -8.22
CA SER A 54 -27.52 6.65 -9.05
C SER A 54 -26.16 7.05 -8.47
N LEU A 55 -25.44 6.07 -7.93
CA LEU A 55 -24.22 6.29 -7.17
C LEU A 55 -23.09 6.64 -8.15
N VAL A 56 -22.70 7.91 -8.22
CA VAL A 56 -21.56 8.37 -9.00
C VAL A 56 -20.35 8.43 -8.07
N ILE A 57 -19.30 7.66 -8.40
CA ILE A 57 -18.03 7.65 -7.65
C ILE A 57 -16.94 8.42 -8.41
N PRO A 58 -15.89 8.92 -7.73
CA PRO A 58 -14.77 9.59 -8.37
C PRO A 58 -14.05 8.70 -9.40
N VAL A 59 -13.46 9.31 -10.43
CA VAL A 59 -12.71 8.60 -11.49
C VAL A 59 -11.48 7.87 -10.94
N GLU A 60 -10.87 8.40 -9.88
CA GLU A 60 -9.69 7.82 -9.23
C GLU A 60 -10.05 6.93 -8.03
N ALA A 61 -11.27 6.39 -7.99
CA ALA A 61 -11.67 5.39 -6.99
C ALA A 61 -11.08 4.01 -7.32
N ASP A 62 -10.97 3.16 -6.29
CA ASP A 62 -10.60 1.74 -6.40
C ASP A 62 -9.17 1.46 -6.92
N PHE A 63 -8.25 2.41 -6.69
CA PHE A 63 -6.81 2.22 -6.87
C PHE A 63 -6.12 1.88 -5.55
N PHE A 64 -5.22 0.89 -5.63
CA PHE A 64 -4.26 0.59 -4.59
C PHE A 64 -2.85 0.58 -5.19
N VAL A 65 -1.97 1.43 -4.68
CA VAL A 65 -0.58 1.52 -5.18
C VAL A 65 0.38 1.30 -4.03
N ALA A 66 1.23 0.29 -4.16
CA ALA A 66 2.27 -0.02 -3.19
C ALA A 66 3.65 0.29 -3.75
N TYR A 67 4.49 0.90 -2.91
CA TYR A 67 5.83 1.34 -3.25
C TYR A 67 6.84 0.71 -2.29
N SER A 68 8.01 0.35 -2.82
CA SER A 68 9.09 -0.23 -2.03
C SER A 68 9.68 0.70 -0.96
N THR A 69 9.55 2.01 -1.17
CA THR A 69 10.12 3.10 -0.36
C THR A 69 9.30 4.37 -0.52
N PRO A 70 9.29 5.31 0.46
CA PRO A 70 8.73 6.64 0.27
C PRO A 70 9.52 7.38 -0.81
N PRO A 71 8.99 8.46 -1.40
CA PRO A 71 9.74 9.30 -2.31
C PRO A 71 11.11 9.64 -1.73
N GLU A 72 12.13 9.68 -2.59
CA GLU A 72 13.53 10.01 -2.27
C GLU A 72 14.37 8.92 -1.60
N TYR A 73 13.79 7.87 -1.01
CA TYR A 73 14.53 6.83 -0.28
C TYR A 73 14.91 5.59 -1.10
N VAL A 74 16.09 5.02 -0.85
CA VAL A 74 16.67 3.85 -1.56
C VAL A 74 15.94 2.54 -1.22
N SER A 75 15.59 1.78 -2.25
CA SER A 75 15.14 0.39 -2.10
C SER A 75 16.34 -0.57 -2.08
N TRP A 76 16.47 -1.37 -1.02
CA TRP A 76 17.57 -2.30 -0.88
C TRP A 76 17.30 -3.62 -1.60
N LEU A 77 18.35 -4.11 -2.24
CA LEU A 77 18.41 -5.38 -2.94
C LEU A 77 19.34 -6.32 -2.18
N ASN A 78 18.93 -7.57 -2.03
CA ASN A 78 19.84 -8.67 -1.78
C ASN A 78 20.38 -9.13 -3.15
N PRO A 79 21.71 -9.19 -3.37
CA PRO A 79 22.30 -9.57 -4.65
C PRO A 79 21.85 -10.94 -5.18
N THR A 80 21.47 -11.85 -4.28
CA THR A 80 21.08 -13.22 -4.62
C THR A 80 19.56 -13.41 -4.57
N LEU A 81 18.87 -12.77 -3.62
CA LEU A 81 17.45 -12.99 -3.35
C LEU A 81 16.51 -11.91 -3.92
N GLY A 82 17.06 -10.81 -4.46
CA GLY A 82 16.29 -9.71 -5.04
C GLY A 82 15.85 -8.65 -4.02
N SER A 83 14.80 -7.88 -4.33
CA SER A 83 14.34 -6.77 -3.49
C SER A 83 13.81 -7.24 -2.13
N TRP A 84 14.20 -6.53 -1.06
CA TRP A 84 13.67 -6.80 0.29
C TRP A 84 12.14 -6.67 0.33
N PHE A 85 11.60 -5.68 -0.38
CA PHE A 85 10.16 -5.46 -0.46
C PHE A 85 9.43 -6.60 -1.18
N ILE A 86 9.92 -7.00 -2.37
CA ILE A 86 9.28 -8.07 -3.14
C ILE A 86 9.36 -9.41 -2.41
N GLN A 87 10.49 -9.72 -1.78
CA GLN A 87 10.63 -10.93 -0.97
C GLN A 87 9.60 -10.95 0.18
N ALA A 88 9.49 -9.85 0.92
CA ALA A 88 8.52 -9.74 2.01
C ALA A 88 7.07 -9.83 1.51
N LEU A 89 6.76 -9.19 0.38
CA LEU A 89 5.44 -9.22 -0.25
C LEU A 89 5.04 -10.64 -0.66
N VAL A 90 5.90 -11.35 -1.40
CA VAL A 90 5.65 -12.73 -1.83
C VAL A 90 5.48 -13.65 -0.63
N LYS A 91 6.33 -13.51 0.39
CA LYS A 91 6.21 -14.30 1.63
C LYS A 91 4.83 -14.12 2.28
N VAL A 92 4.41 -12.88 2.50
CA VAL A 92 3.14 -12.57 3.17
C VAL A 92 1.94 -13.01 2.34
N LEU A 93 1.98 -12.83 1.01
CA LEU A 93 0.92 -13.30 0.12
C LEU A 93 0.79 -14.83 0.15
N ASN A 94 1.91 -15.57 0.11
CA ASN A 94 1.87 -17.03 0.19
C ASN A 94 1.35 -17.54 1.54
N GLU A 95 1.70 -16.87 2.65
CA GLU A 95 1.32 -17.32 3.99
C GLU A 95 -0.09 -16.88 4.41
N LYS A 96 -0.57 -15.74 3.91
CA LYS A 96 -1.77 -15.07 4.44
C LYS A 96 -2.68 -14.46 3.39
N GLY A 97 -2.32 -14.50 2.11
CA GLY A 97 -3.00 -13.80 1.02
C GLY A 97 -4.51 -14.06 0.97
N THR A 98 -4.93 -15.27 1.33
CA THR A 98 -6.35 -15.69 1.29
C THR A 98 -7.13 -15.43 2.57
N SER A 99 -6.46 -14.95 3.62
CA SER A 99 -7.03 -14.82 4.97
C SER A 99 -7.08 -13.38 5.48
N LEU A 100 -6.41 -12.45 4.80
CA LEU A 100 -6.27 -11.07 5.25
C LEU A 100 -6.59 -10.09 4.14
N GLU A 101 -7.12 -8.95 4.55
CA GLU A 101 -7.35 -7.78 3.71
C GLU A 101 -6.02 -7.15 3.26
N ILE A 102 -5.99 -6.47 2.11
CA ILE A 102 -4.74 -5.98 1.50
C ILE A 102 -3.95 -5.00 2.38
N ASN A 103 -4.60 -4.07 3.10
CA ASN A 103 -3.89 -3.17 4.01
C ASN A 103 -3.25 -3.95 5.17
N GLN A 104 -3.93 -4.99 5.65
CA GLN A 104 -3.40 -5.89 6.67
C GLN A 104 -2.18 -6.67 6.14
N LEU A 105 -2.24 -7.18 4.90
CA LEU A 105 -1.10 -7.83 4.26
C LEU A 105 0.09 -6.86 4.17
N LEU A 106 -0.11 -5.66 3.63
CA LEU A 106 0.96 -4.66 3.49
C LEU A 106 1.51 -4.18 4.83
N THR A 107 0.71 -4.18 5.91
CA THR A 107 1.21 -3.90 7.26
C THR A 107 2.25 -4.93 7.71
N ARG A 108 2.06 -6.22 7.38
CA ARG A 108 3.02 -7.28 7.69
C ARG A 108 4.26 -7.19 6.81
N VAL A 109 4.09 -6.82 5.54
CA VAL A 109 5.20 -6.52 4.63
C VAL A 109 6.05 -5.36 5.19
N ASN A 110 5.42 -4.26 5.60
CA ASN A 110 6.09 -3.11 6.20
C ASN A 110 6.90 -3.52 7.43
N HIS A 111 6.30 -4.31 8.33
CA HIS A 111 6.99 -4.84 9.50
C HIS A 111 8.25 -5.64 9.11
N ILE A 112 8.12 -6.60 8.19
CA ILE A 112 9.27 -7.42 7.76
C ILE A 112 10.38 -6.53 7.19
N VAL A 113 10.06 -5.58 6.32
CA VAL A 113 11.06 -4.74 5.66
C VAL A 113 11.70 -3.73 6.63
N ALA A 114 10.93 -3.16 7.56
CA ALA A 114 11.42 -2.18 8.54
C ALA A 114 12.49 -2.75 9.47
N TYR A 115 12.34 -4.03 9.84
CA TYR A 115 13.27 -4.75 10.71
C TYR A 115 14.29 -5.58 9.92
N GLN A 116 14.28 -5.52 8.60
CA GLN A 116 15.28 -6.16 7.76
C GLN A 116 16.60 -5.40 7.86
N GLY A 117 17.67 -6.09 8.28
CA GLY A 117 19.02 -5.53 8.33
C GLY A 117 19.31 -4.63 9.53
N GLU A 118 20.57 -4.68 9.98
CA GLU A 118 21.04 -3.94 11.15
C GLU A 118 21.36 -2.48 10.80
N ALA A 119 22.20 -2.26 9.80
CA ALA A 119 22.72 -0.93 9.44
C ALA A 119 21.97 -0.23 8.29
N LYS A 120 21.08 -0.94 7.57
CA LYS A 120 20.32 -0.41 6.44
C LYS A 120 18.84 -0.41 6.80
N LYS A 121 18.14 0.68 6.53
CA LYS A 121 16.70 0.81 6.78
C LYS A 121 15.94 1.06 5.49
N GLN A 122 14.72 0.53 5.43
CA GLN A 122 13.78 0.70 4.33
C GLN A 122 12.36 0.59 4.89
N MET A 123 11.48 1.47 4.43
CA MET A 123 10.06 1.45 4.79
C MET A 123 9.21 1.47 3.53
N PRO A 124 8.51 0.39 3.15
CA PRO A 124 7.53 0.46 2.09
C PRO A 124 6.36 1.36 2.50
N TYR A 125 5.68 1.95 1.52
CA TYR A 125 4.45 2.69 1.75
C TYR A 125 3.44 2.40 0.65
N TYR A 126 2.16 2.61 0.93
CA TYR A 126 1.11 2.41 -0.05
C TYR A 126 0.07 3.53 0.05
N THR A 127 -0.62 3.79 -1.05
CA THR A 127 -1.75 4.71 -1.15
C THR A 127 -2.98 3.94 -1.58
N SER A 128 -4.10 4.15 -0.88
CA SER A 128 -5.36 3.48 -1.15
C SER A 128 -6.46 4.50 -1.41
N THR A 129 -7.21 4.27 -2.49
CA THR A 129 -8.50 4.90 -2.81
C THR A 129 -9.59 3.84 -2.92
N LEU A 130 -9.33 2.64 -2.37
CA LEU A 130 -10.28 1.54 -2.34
C LEU A 130 -11.55 1.97 -1.61
N THR A 131 -12.71 1.76 -2.23
CA THR A 131 -14.01 2.05 -1.61
C THR A 131 -14.54 0.90 -0.76
N LYS A 132 -13.85 -0.25 -0.78
CA LYS A 132 -14.20 -1.49 -0.10
C LYS A 132 -12.92 -2.23 0.28
N ASP A 133 -13.03 -3.10 1.29
CA ASP A 133 -11.97 -4.01 1.66
C ASP A 133 -11.63 -4.96 0.49
N LEU A 134 -10.34 -5.15 0.22
CA LEU A 134 -9.85 -6.02 -0.82
C LEU A 134 -9.25 -7.29 -0.21
N TYR A 135 -9.87 -8.44 -0.52
CA TYR A 135 -9.39 -9.77 -0.16
C TYR A 135 -9.06 -10.55 -1.43
N PHE A 136 -8.05 -11.42 -1.34
CA PHE A 136 -7.81 -12.44 -2.37
C PHE A 136 -8.54 -13.71 -1.92
N HIS A 137 -9.43 -14.25 -2.73
CA HIS A 137 -10.09 -15.52 -2.46
C HIS A 137 -9.56 -16.58 -3.43
N GLU A 138 -9.56 -17.84 -2.98
CA GLU A 138 -9.26 -19.01 -3.83
C GLU A 138 -10.38 -19.29 -4.84
#